data_AF-A0A7X3WGH1-F1
#
_entry.id   AF-A0A7X3WGH1-F1
#
_cell.length_a   1.000
_cell.length_b   1.000
_cell.length_c   1.000
_cell.angle_alpha   90.00
_cell.angle_beta   90.00
_cell.angle_gamma   90.00
#
_symmetry.space_group_name_H-M   'P 1'
#
loop_
_entity.id
_entity.type
_entity.pdbx_description
1 polymer ?
#
loop_
_entity_poly.entity_id
_entity_poly.type
_entity_poly.pdbx_seq_one_letter_code
_entity_poly.pdbx_strand_id
1 'polypeptide(L)'
;MKTLSDMTHSELHQLLHDLVKDDLFHSRERLIKLLNLNLSSKKKTELEAEFREFFCGYESIAFWLEEYEEDPLNGLSPHISLAKKLKRQLDYIQSNRKTTLEERMCRRMGSYLESDPMPEIKISELPLNEFCKVIRTLVTQEIFSVRERLIILFQQNPSRQQLDAAFREFFVAYELFELALEDYHYDPDEGLEIRPEIEAEIDQSIADHESGKVKAIPVEEVVRKLGL
;
A
#
# COMPACT_ATOMS: atom_id res chain seq x y z
N MET A 1 2.16 10.26 16.90
CA MET A 1 1.62 11.27 15.98
C MET A 1 0.39 11.95 16.60
N LYS A 2 -0.13 13.06 16.07
CA LYS A 2 -1.40 13.66 16.54
C LYS A 2 -2.59 12.83 16.05
N THR A 3 -3.61 12.64 16.89
CA THR A 3 -4.91 12.09 16.46
C THR A 3 -5.58 13.04 15.47
N LEU A 4 -6.48 12.54 14.63
CA LEU A 4 -7.26 13.39 13.71
C LEU A 4 -8.05 14.45 14.48
N SER A 5 -8.54 14.09 15.66
CA SER A 5 -9.26 15.02 16.55
C SER A 5 -8.40 16.20 17.02
N ASP A 6 -7.08 16.04 17.10
CA ASP A 6 -6.15 17.08 17.52
C ASP A 6 -5.61 17.93 16.36
N MET A 7 -5.88 17.53 15.12
CA MET A 7 -5.47 18.29 13.94
C MET A 7 -6.31 19.54 13.73
N THR A 8 -5.61 20.64 13.50
CA THR A 8 -6.18 21.87 12.96
C THR A 8 -6.71 21.64 11.55
N HIS A 9 -7.55 22.55 11.07
CA HIS A 9 -8.06 22.51 9.69
C HIS A 9 -6.91 22.44 8.66
N SER A 10 -5.87 23.24 8.82
CA SER A 10 -4.73 23.29 7.90
C SER A 10 -3.92 21.98 7.91
N GLU A 11 -3.73 21.38 9.08
CA GLU A 11 -3.03 20.09 9.21
C GLU A 11 -3.82 18.97 8.51
N LEU A 12 -5.12 18.85 8.80
CA LEU A 12 -5.98 17.83 8.19
C LEU A 12 -6.14 18.05 6.67
N HIS A 13 -6.18 19.31 6.22
CA HIS A 13 -6.21 19.64 4.81
C HIS A 13 -4.92 19.20 4.11
N GLN A 14 -3.76 19.52 4.70
CA GLN A 14 -2.46 19.14 4.14
C GLN A 14 -2.31 17.62 4.09
N LEU A 15 -2.66 16.95 5.18
CA LEU A 15 -2.73 15.50 5.30
C LEU A 15 -3.49 14.89 4.11
N LEU A 16 -4.77 15.20 3.99
CA LEU A 16 -5.63 14.66 2.93
C LEU A 16 -5.15 15.05 1.51
N HIS A 17 -4.50 16.20 1.37
CA HIS A 17 -3.97 16.65 0.09
C HIS A 17 -2.74 15.82 -0.33
N ASP A 18 -1.89 15.43 0.61
CA ASP A 18 -0.75 14.57 0.33
C ASP A 18 -1.20 13.15 0.01
N LEU A 19 -2.21 12.65 0.75
CA LEU A 19 -2.86 11.36 0.47
C LEU A 19 -3.35 11.24 -0.98
N VAL A 20 -4.11 12.22 -1.49
CA VAL A 20 -4.69 12.12 -2.85
C VAL A 20 -3.67 12.24 -3.97
N LYS A 21 -2.42 12.61 -3.65
CA LYS A 21 -1.31 12.76 -4.59
C LYS A 21 -0.42 11.52 -4.67
N ASP A 22 -0.64 10.53 -3.82
CA ASP A 22 0.14 9.29 -3.82
C ASP A 22 0.15 8.61 -5.21
N ASP A 23 1.26 7.92 -5.49
CA ASP A 23 1.51 7.27 -6.78
C ASP A 23 0.54 6.14 -7.08
N LEU A 24 -0.11 5.52 -6.09
CA LEU A 24 -1.18 4.54 -6.27
C LEU A 24 -2.21 5.02 -7.30
N PHE A 25 -2.63 6.29 -7.21
CA PHE A 25 -3.66 6.84 -8.07
C PHE A 25 -3.18 7.04 -9.51
N HIS A 26 -1.91 7.35 -9.72
CA HIS A 26 -1.32 7.46 -11.06
C HIS A 26 -1.12 6.07 -11.68
N SER A 27 -0.65 5.11 -10.89
CA SER A 27 -0.47 3.71 -11.31
C SER A 27 -1.80 3.08 -11.72
N ARG A 28 -2.89 3.36 -10.98
CA ARG A 28 -4.24 2.91 -11.34
C ARG A 28 -4.67 3.34 -12.75
N GLU A 29 -4.42 4.60 -13.13
CA GLU A 29 -4.75 5.10 -14.47
C GLU A 29 -3.92 4.41 -15.57
N ARG A 30 -2.65 4.10 -15.29
CA ARG A 30 -1.79 3.35 -16.21
C ARG A 30 -2.24 1.89 -16.34
N LEU A 31 -2.60 1.23 -15.25
CA LEU A 31 -3.18 -0.12 -15.25
C LEU A 31 -4.47 -0.19 -16.07
N ILE A 32 -5.39 0.76 -15.90
CA ILE A 32 -6.65 0.79 -16.68
C ILE A 32 -6.35 0.89 -18.19
N LYS A 33 -5.38 1.73 -18.59
CA LYS A 33 -4.97 1.84 -19.99
C LYS A 33 -4.40 0.52 -20.51
N LEU A 34 -3.51 -0.12 -19.77
CA LEU A 34 -2.91 -1.41 -20.13
C LEU A 34 -3.96 -2.53 -20.23
N LEU A 35 -4.92 -2.56 -19.30
CA LEU A 35 -6.00 -3.56 -19.29
C LEU A 35 -6.84 -3.52 -20.57
N ASN A 36 -7.01 -2.34 -21.17
CA ASN A 36 -7.80 -2.13 -22.40
C ASN A 36 -7.04 -2.42 -23.69
N LEU A 37 -5.73 -2.70 -23.64
CA LEU A 37 -4.95 -3.13 -24.81
C LEU A 37 -5.28 -4.58 -25.19
N ASN A 38 -5.07 -4.94 -26.45
CA ASN A 38 -5.20 -6.32 -26.92
C ASN A 38 -4.22 -7.25 -26.20
N LEU A 39 -4.60 -8.52 -26.03
CA LEU A 39 -3.74 -9.53 -25.43
C LEU A 39 -2.48 -9.75 -26.29
N SER A 40 -1.31 -9.65 -25.65
CA SER A 40 -0.01 -9.96 -26.24
C SER A 40 0.94 -10.43 -25.12
N SER A 41 2.04 -11.10 -25.47
CA SER A 41 3.07 -11.48 -24.51
C SER A 41 3.69 -10.26 -23.81
N LYS A 42 3.90 -9.17 -24.55
CA LYS A 42 4.41 -7.89 -24.01
C LYS A 42 3.47 -7.26 -22.97
N LYS A 43 2.16 -7.44 -23.13
CA LYS A 43 1.15 -6.92 -22.19
C LYS A 43 1.31 -7.52 -20.79
N LYS A 44 1.69 -8.79 -20.67
CA LYS A 44 1.86 -9.43 -19.34
C LYS A 44 2.98 -8.71 -18.57
N THR A 45 4.15 -8.56 -19.18
CA THR A 45 5.30 -7.88 -18.55
C THR A 45 5.01 -6.41 -18.22
N GLU A 46 4.33 -5.67 -19.10
CA GLU A 46 3.94 -4.29 -18.83
C GLU A 46 2.92 -4.19 -17.67
N LEU A 47 1.97 -5.12 -17.60
CA LEU A 47 1.00 -5.17 -16.48
C LEU A 47 1.68 -5.56 -15.17
N GLU A 48 2.62 -6.50 -15.17
CA GLU A 48 3.36 -6.91 -13.97
C GLU A 48 4.21 -5.76 -13.42
N ALA A 49 4.94 -5.07 -14.29
CA ALA A 49 5.75 -3.90 -13.91
C ALA A 49 4.88 -2.79 -13.32
N GLU A 50 3.78 -2.46 -13.98
CA GLU A 50 2.87 -1.42 -13.49
C GLU A 50 2.10 -1.86 -12.22
N PHE A 51 1.80 -3.15 -12.09
CA PHE A 51 1.17 -3.69 -10.89
C PHE A 51 2.11 -3.60 -9.68
N ARG A 52 3.42 -3.77 -9.87
CA ARG A 52 4.43 -3.52 -8.83
C ARG A 52 4.37 -2.08 -8.34
N GLU A 53 4.41 -1.10 -9.24
CA GLU A 53 4.29 0.32 -8.89
C GLU A 53 2.96 0.64 -8.18
N PHE A 54 1.87 0.02 -8.62
CA PHE A 54 0.57 0.14 -7.98
C PHE A 54 0.57 -0.44 -6.57
N PHE A 55 1.18 -1.60 -6.36
CA PHE A 55 1.27 -2.25 -5.06
C PHE A 55 2.13 -1.46 -4.08
N CYS A 56 3.29 -0.95 -4.53
CA CYS A 56 4.15 -0.09 -3.70
C CYS A 56 3.45 1.21 -3.30
N GLY A 57 2.67 1.83 -4.20
CA GLY A 57 1.83 2.97 -3.84
C GLY A 57 0.75 2.62 -2.80
N TYR A 58 0.17 1.42 -2.90
CA TYR A 58 -0.76 0.93 -1.88
C TYR A 58 -0.06 0.76 -0.51
N GLU A 59 1.12 0.16 -0.46
CA GLU A 59 1.88 -0.02 0.79
C GLU A 59 2.21 1.32 1.44
N SER A 60 2.62 2.32 0.66
CA SER A 60 2.84 3.70 1.11
C SER A 60 1.61 4.25 1.84
N ILE A 61 0.43 4.13 1.22
CA ILE A 61 -0.82 4.58 1.83
C ILE A 61 -1.17 3.76 3.07
N ALA A 62 -0.98 2.45 3.04
CA ALA A 62 -1.31 1.56 4.15
C ALA A 62 -0.51 1.94 5.40
N PHE A 63 0.82 2.00 5.30
CA PHE A 63 1.69 2.40 6.42
C PHE A 63 1.31 3.76 7.00
N TRP A 64 0.92 4.69 6.14
CA TRP A 64 0.55 6.02 6.59
C TRP A 64 -0.82 6.07 7.27
N LEU A 65 -1.80 5.29 6.81
CA LEU A 65 -3.15 5.22 7.40
C LEU A 65 -3.21 4.43 8.70
N GLU A 66 -2.35 3.43 8.88
CA GLU A 66 -2.24 2.65 10.13
C GLU A 66 -2.00 3.56 11.34
N GLU A 67 -1.22 4.61 11.18
CA GLU A 67 -0.93 5.55 12.26
C GLU A 67 -2.16 6.39 12.69
N TYR A 68 -3.24 6.34 11.90
CA TYR A 68 -4.52 7.02 12.13
C TYR A 68 -5.68 6.04 12.35
N GLU A 69 -5.40 4.76 12.61
CA GLU A 69 -6.44 3.76 12.86
C GLU A 69 -7.21 4.10 14.16
N GLU A 70 -8.38 4.69 13.97
CA GLU A 70 -9.36 5.01 15.00
C GLU A 70 -10.73 4.51 14.51
N ASP A 71 -11.71 4.31 15.41
CA ASP A 71 -13.08 3.98 14.99
C ASP A 71 -13.61 5.07 14.04
N PRO A 72 -13.83 4.76 12.73
CA PRO A 72 -14.24 5.75 11.76
C PRO A 72 -15.68 6.23 11.99
N LEU A 73 -16.46 5.57 12.85
CA LEU A 73 -17.79 6.03 13.28
C LEU A 73 -17.73 7.05 14.42
N ASN A 74 -16.60 7.16 15.12
CA ASN A 74 -16.46 8.09 16.24
C ASN A 74 -16.73 9.54 15.80
N GLY A 75 -17.48 10.31 16.58
CA GLY A 75 -17.83 11.70 16.25
C GLY A 75 -18.89 11.88 15.14
N LEU A 76 -19.32 10.80 14.45
CA LEU A 76 -20.43 10.87 13.49
C LEU A 76 -21.78 10.60 14.17
N SER A 77 -22.80 11.40 13.84
CA SER A 77 -24.16 11.10 14.29
C SER A 77 -24.67 9.82 13.62
N PRO A 78 -25.16 8.81 14.39
CA PRO A 78 -25.51 7.49 13.86
C PRO A 78 -26.67 7.51 12.85
N HIS A 79 -27.43 8.61 12.81
CA HIS A 79 -28.61 8.72 11.95
C HIS A 79 -28.30 9.28 10.56
N ILE A 80 -27.11 9.87 10.35
CA ILE A 80 -26.72 10.42 9.04
C ILE A 80 -26.43 9.29 8.04
N SER A 81 -26.61 9.57 6.75
CA SER A 81 -26.40 8.59 5.67
C SER A 81 -24.97 8.04 5.65
N LEU A 82 -23.97 8.91 5.87
CA LEU A 82 -22.57 8.53 5.92
C LEU A 82 -22.30 7.50 7.02
N ALA A 83 -22.66 7.78 8.28
CA ALA A 83 -22.46 6.85 9.39
C ALA A 83 -23.11 5.49 9.15
N LYS A 84 -24.31 5.45 8.57
CA LYS A 84 -24.99 4.20 8.19
C LYS A 84 -24.26 3.44 7.10
N LYS A 85 -23.72 4.14 6.10
CA LYS A 85 -22.92 3.54 5.03
C LYS A 85 -21.64 2.94 5.59
N LEU A 86 -20.85 3.74 6.32
CA LEU A 86 -19.59 3.31 6.91
C LEU A 86 -19.81 2.12 7.85
N LYS A 87 -20.86 2.16 8.68
CA LYS A 87 -21.20 1.05 9.56
C LYS A 87 -21.42 -0.27 8.80
N ARG A 88 -22.19 -0.25 7.71
CA ARG A 88 -22.43 -1.46 6.91
C ARG A 88 -21.14 -2.02 6.31
N GLN A 89 -20.25 -1.14 5.87
CA GLN A 89 -18.96 -1.53 5.29
C GLN A 89 -18.02 -2.11 6.35
N LEU A 90 -17.96 -1.49 7.53
CA LEU A 90 -17.21 -2.01 8.67
C LEU A 90 -17.75 -3.37 9.14
N ASP A 91 -19.08 -3.51 9.27
CA ASP A 91 -19.69 -4.78 9.65
C ASP A 91 -19.34 -5.87 8.60
N TYR A 92 -19.28 -5.52 7.31
CA TYR A 92 -18.81 -6.41 6.24
C TYR A 92 -17.32 -6.76 6.37
N ILE A 93 -16.45 -5.77 6.58
CA ILE A 93 -15.00 -6.00 6.77
C ILE A 93 -14.79 -6.94 7.97
N GLN A 94 -15.40 -6.64 9.11
CA GLN A 94 -15.27 -7.45 10.33
C GLN A 94 -15.77 -8.88 10.15
N SER A 95 -16.78 -9.10 9.31
CA SER A 95 -17.34 -10.44 9.07
C SER A 95 -16.51 -11.29 8.11
N ASN A 96 -15.66 -10.67 7.28
CA ASN A 96 -14.91 -11.36 6.23
C ASN A 96 -13.40 -11.37 6.46
N ARG A 97 -12.88 -10.42 7.25
CA ARG A 97 -11.46 -10.31 7.53
C ARG A 97 -10.99 -11.50 8.36
N LYS A 98 -9.90 -12.12 7.90
CA LYS A 98 -9.25 -13.28 8.52
C LYS A 98 -7.99 -12.87 9.29
N THR A 99 -7.41 -11.73 8.95
CA THR A 99 -6.14 -11.22 9.46
C THR A 99 -6.28 -10.13 10.52
N THR A 100 -5.38 -10.14 11.48
CA THR A 100 -5.15 -9.05 12.43
C THR A 100 -4.36 -7.91 11.76
N LEU A 101 -4.31 -6.74 12.42
CA LEU A 101 -3.51 -5.61 11.92
C LEU A 101 -2.02 -5.99 11.79
N GLU A 102 -1.46 -6.63 12.82
CA GLU A 102 -0.06 -7.02 12.89
C GLU A 102 0.31 -7.97 11.73
N GLU A 103 -0.57 -8.94 11.41
CA GLU A 103 -0.39 -9.83 10.27
C GLU A 103 -0.37 -9.07 8.94
N ARG A 104 -1.30 -8.13 8.73
CA ARG A 104 -1.32 -7.32 7.49
C ARG A 104 -0.07 -6.45 7.35
N MET A 105 0.43 -5.88 8.45
CA MET A 105 1.70 -5.16 8.47
C MET A 105 2.88 -6.06 8.10
N CYS A 106 2.96 -7.26 8.68
CA CYS A 106 4.00 -8.24 8.35
C CYS A 106 3.98 -8.61 6.86
N ARG A 107 2.78 -8.89 6.30
CA ARG A 107 2.61 -9.24 4.89
C ARG A 107 3.15 -8.18 3.93
N ARG A 108 2.89 -6.90 4.22
CA ARG A 108 3.43 -5.76 3.44
C ARG A 108 4.96 -5.67 3.49
N MET A 109 5.58 -6.21 4.52
CA MET A 109 7.04 -6.27 4.62
C MET A 109 7.62 -7.56 4.01
N GLY A 110 6.83 -8.33 3.25
CA GLY A 110 7.24 -9.62 2.69
C GLY A 110 7.41 -10.72 3.74
N SER A 111 6.80 -10.57 4.92
CA SER A 111 6.95 -11.51 6.04
C SER A 111 5.61 -12.06 6.50
N TYR A 112 5.62 -13.23 7.15
CA TYR A 112 4.43 -13.89 7.68
C TYR A 112 4.64 -14.26 9.13
N LEU A 113 3.66 -13.95 9.98
CA LEU A 113 3.63 -14.46 11.34
C LEU A 113 3.22 -15.94 11.34
N GLU A 114 3.62 -16.69 12.36
CA GLU A 114 3.22 -18.11 12.48
C GLU A 114 1.69 -18.28 12.60
N SER A 115 0.98 -17.27 13.13
CA SER A 115 -0.48 -17.25 13.23
C SER A 115 -1.18 -16.91 11.92
N ASP A 116 -0.44 -16.38 10.94
CA ASP A 116 -0.99 -15.75 9.75
C ASP A 116 -1.37 -16.80 8.68
N PRO A 117 -2.65 -16.93 8.29
CA PRO A 117 -3.04 -17.86 7.24
C PRO A 117 -2.48 -17.42 5.88
N MET A 118 -1.51 -18.16 5.34
CA MET A 118 -0.94 -17.88 4.02
C MET A 118 -2.05 -17.76 2.95
N PRO A 119 -2.07 -16.69 2.14
CA PRO A 119 -3.01 -16.56 1.04
C PRO A 119 -2.88 -17.71 0.04
N GLU A 120 -4.02 -18.20 -0.45
CA GLU A 120 -4.04 -19.34 -1.38
C GLU A 120 -3.62 -18.96 -2.81
N ILE A 121 -3.78 -17.68 -3.18
CA ILE A 121 -3.60 -17.22 -4.55
C ILE A 121 -2.31 -16.39 -4.67
N LYS A 122 -1.29 -16.95 -5.30
CA LYS A 122 -0.06 -16.23 -5.60
C LYS A 122 -0.19 -15.46 -6.92
N ILE A 123 -0.12 -14.12 -6.86
CA ILE A 123 -0.38 -13.26 -8.02
C ILE A 123 0.63 -13.51 -9.15
N SER A 124 1.91 -13.70 -8.83
CA SER A 124 2.99 -13.93 -9.81
C SER A 124 2.81 -15.23 -10.62
N GLU A 125 2.06 -16.19 -10.08
CA GLU A 125 1.77 -17.48 -10.74
C GLU A 125 0.49 -17.45 -11.58
N LEU A 126 -0.26 -16.35 -11.56
CA LEU A 126 -1.53 -16.26 -12.28
C LEU A 126 -1.34 -16.27 -13.81
N PRO A 127 -2.19 -17.02 -14.55
CA PRO A 127 -2.34 -16.84 -15.98
C PRO A 127 -2.78 -15.41 -16.30
N LEU A 128 -2.35 -14.85 -17.43
CA LEU A 128 -2.62 -13.46 -17.82
C LEU A 128 -4.10 -13.06 -17.71
N ASN A 129 -5.02 -13.95 -18.07
CA ASN A 129 -6.46 -13.67 -17.99
C ASN A 129 -6.94 -13.52 -16.54
N GLU A 130 -6.47 -14.37 -15.62
CA GLU A 130 -6.82 -14.28 -14.20
C GLU A 130 -6.14 -13.08 -13.56
N PHE A 131 -4.87 -12.83 -13.88
CA PHE A 131 -4.17 -11.62 -13.45
C PHE A 131 -4.91 -10.34 -13.86
N CYS A 132 -5.38 -10.27 -15.12
CA CYS A 132 -6.20 -9.14 -15.58
C CYS A 132 -7.52 -9.00 -14.79
N LYS A 133 -8.13 -10.10 -14.32
CA LYS A 133 -9.34 -10.03 -13.48
C LYS A 133 -9.03 -9.50 -12.09
N VAL A 134 -7.92 -9.92 -11.50
CA VAL A 134 -7.45 -9.39 -10.21
C VAL A 134 -7.23 -7.88 -10.32
N ILE A 135 -6.44 -7.43 -11.30
CA ILE A 135 -6.21 -5.99 -11.51
C ILE A 135 -7.53 -5.24 -11.72
N ARG A 136 -8.46 -5.77 -12.54
CA ARG A 136 -9.78 -5.14 -12.73
C ARG A 136 -10.53 -4.99 -11.40
N THR A 137 -10.52 -6.02 -10.57
CA THR A 137 -11.16 -5.98 -9.26
C THR A 137 -10.55 -4.88 -8.39
N LEU A 138 -9.22 -4.80 -8.36
CA LEU A 138 -8.49 -3.81 -7.56
C LEU A 138 -8.71 -2.38 -8.05
N VAL A 139 -8.57 -2.08 -9.35
CA VAL A 139 -8.70 -0.69 -9.87
C VAL A 139 -10.12 -0.13 -9.84
N THR A 140 -11.11 -0.98 -9.54
CA THR A 140 -12.53 -0.61 -9.38
C THR A 140 -12.96 -0.43 -7.92
N GLN A 141 -12.06 -0.63 -6.97
CA GLN A 141 -12.37 -0.47 -5.55
C GLN A 141 -12.77 0.96 -5.20
N GLU A 142 -13.53 1.09 -4.11
CA GLU A 142 -14.19 2.35 -3.75
C GLU A 142 -13.21 3.48 -3.45
N ILE A 143 -12.00 3.16 -2.97
CA ILE A 143 -10.93 4.12 -2.64
C ILE A 143 -10.67 5.12 -3.77
N PHE A 144 -10.70 4.68 -5.03
CA PHE A 144 -10.48 5.54 -6.19
C PHE A 144 -11.61 6.56 -6.39
N SER A 145 -12.86 6.13 -6.20
CA SER A 145 -14.01 7.03 -6.29
C SER A 145 -14.08 8.01 -5.11
N VAL A 146 -13.65 7.59 -3.92
CA VAL A 146 -13.58 8.47 -2.74
C VAL A 146 -12.50 9.53 -2.94
N ARG A 147 -11.35 9.16 -3.50
CA ARG A 147 -10.29 10.11 -3.86
C ARG A 147 -10.78 11.16 -4.85
N GLU A 148 -11.55 10.79 -5.87
CA GLU A 148 -12.17 11.75 -6.80
C GLU A 148 -13.10 12.73 -6.08
N ARG A 149 -13.94 12.24 -5.16
CA ARG A 149 -14.82 13.10 -4.33
C ARG A 149 -14.02 14.04 -3.43
N LEU A 150 -12.93 13.56 -2.86
CA LEU A 150 -12.05 14.37 -1.99
C LEU A 150 -11.35 15.48 -2.78
N ILE A 151 -10.92 15.23 -4.01
CA ILE A 151 -10.38 16.26 -4.91
C ILE A 151 -11.42 17.34 -5.21
N ILE A 152 -12.65 16.94 -5.51
CA ILE A 152 -13.75 17.89 -5.74
C ILE A 152 -14.02 18.70 -4.47
N LEU A 153 -13.98 18.05 -3.30
CA LEU A 153 -14.18 18.72 -2.02
C LEU A 153 -13.14 19.82 -1.76
N PHE A 154 -11.87 19.61 -2.10
CA PHE A 154 -10.83 20.63 -1.96
C PHE A 154 -11.12 21.90 -2.75
N GLN A 155 -11.82 21.80 -3.89
CA GLN A 155 -12.19 22.97 -4.70
C GLN A 155 -13.30 23.82 -4.06
N GLN A 156 -13.93 23.34 -2.98
CA GLN A 156 -15.09 23.96 -2.35
C GLN A 156 -14.78 24.69 -1.04
N ASN A 157 -13.49 24.87 -0.70
CA ASN A 157 -13.05 25.43 0.59
C ASN A 157 -13.71 24.72 1.78
N PRO A 158 -13.42 23.42 1.96
CA PRO A 158 -14.18 22.59 2.90
C PRO A 158 -13.92 22.99 4.34
N SER A 159 -14.97 22.91 5.17
CA SER A 159 -14.84 23.00 6.62
C SER A 159 -14.07 21.81 7.19
N ARG A 160 -13.53 21.96 8.41
CA ARG A 160 -12.82 20.88 9.10
C ARG A 160 -13.69 19.63 9.30
N GLN A 161 -14.99 19.80 9.55
CA GLN A 161 -15.95 18.70 9.68
C GLN A 161 -16.14 17.94 8.36
N GLN A 162 -16.15 18.64 7.23
CA GLN A 162 -16.23 17.98 5.92
C GLN A 162 -14.96 17.20 5.60
N LEU A 163 -13.79 17.75 5.95
CA LEU A 163 -12.51 17.04 5.81
C LEU A 163 -12.44 15.79 6.70
N ASP A 164 -12.86 15.88 7.97
CA ASP A 164 -12.91 14.74 8.89
C ASP A 164 -13.84 13.64 8.36
N ALA A 165 -15.05 14.01 7.91
CA ALA A 165 -15.97 13.07 7.28
C ALA A 165 -15.40 12.40 6.02
N ALA A 166 -14.68 13.16 5.19
CA ALA A 166 -14.03 12.64 3.99
C ALA A 166 -12.86 11.70 4.32
N PHE A 167 -12.07 12.02 5.35
CA PHE A 167 -11.02 11.11 5.85
C PHE A 167 -11.63 9.78 6.29
N ARG A 168 -12.70 9.81 7.11
CA ARG A 168 -13.38 8.59 7.60
C ARG A 168 -13.92 7.74 6.47
N GLU A 169 -14.49 8.38 5.44
CA GLU A 169 -14.94 7.66 4.24
C GLU A 169 -13.76 7.04 3.47
N PHE A 170 -12.66 7.77 3.32
CA PHE A 170 -11.45 7.28 2.67
C PHE A 170 -10.85 6.08 3.42
N PHE A 171 -10.74 6.18 4.75
CA PHE A 171 -10.21 5.13 5.60
C PHE A 171 -10.99 3.83 5.44
N VAL A 172 -12.33 3.87 5.52
CA VAL A 172 -13.16 2.67 5.32
C VAL A 172 -13.03 2.11 3.89
N ALA A 173 -12.86 2.98 2.88
CA ALA A 173 -12.65 2.53 1.51
C ALA A 173 -11.26 1.90 1.31
N TYR A 174 -10.25 2.35 2.04
CA TYR A 174 -8.95 1.70 2.15
C TYR A 174 -9.06 0.31 2.81
N GLU A 175 -9.78 0.20 3.92
CA GLU A 175 -9.97 -1.09 4.60
C GLU A 175 -10.68 -2.13 3.71
N LEU A 176 -11.62 -1.68 2.87
CA LEU A 176 -12.24 -2.51 1.83
C LEU A 176 -11.25 -2.93 0.73
N PHE A 177 -10.35 -2.02 0.34
CA PHE A 177 -9.30 -2.32 -0.63
C PHE A 177 -8.32 -3.36 -0.08
N GLU A 178 -7.91 -3.22 1.18
CA GLU A 178 -7.04 -4.16 1.87
C GLU A 178 -7.71 -5.54 2.01
N LEU A 179 -9.01 -5.57 2.34
CA LEU A 179 -9.79 -6.81 2.36
C LEU A 179 -9.82 -7.50 0.98
N ALA A 180 -9.90 -6.73 -0.11
CA ALA A 180 -9.87 -7.28 -1.47
C ALA A 180 -8.52 -7.91 -1.85
N LEU A 181 -7.44 -7.58 -1.13
CA LEU A 181 -6.11 -8.16 -1.29
C LEU A 181 -5.87 -9.37 -0.38
N GLU A 182 -6.72 -9.63 0.62
CA GLU A 182 -6.43 -10.57 1.71
C GLU A 182 -6.17 -12.02 1.26
N ASP A 183 -6.87 -12.46 0.20
CA ASP A 183 -6.72 -13.81 -0.36
C ASP A 183 -5.56 -13.93 -1.36
N TYR A 184 -4.80 -12.85 -1.60
CA TYR A 184 -3.70 -12.81 -2.55
C TYR A 184 -2.34 -12.66 -1.85
N HIS A 185 -1.39 -13.51 -2.23
CA HIS A 185 0.02 -13.34 -1.90
C HIS A 185 0.72 -12.65 -3.07
N TYR A 186 1.41 -11.56 -2.75
CA TYR A 186 2.29 -10.86 -3.67
C TYR A 186 3.45 -10.27 -2.87
N ASP A 187 4.66 -10.60 -3.29
CA ASP A 187 5.89 -10.03 -2.78
C ASP A 187 6.47 -9.13 -3.90
N PRO A 188 6.56 -7.80 -3.69
CA PRO A 188 7.10 -6.90 -4.69
C PRO A 188 8.59 -7.17 -4.94
N ASP A 189 9.31 -7.84 -4.04
CA ASP A 189 10.73 -8.18 -4.20
C ASP A 189 10.94 -9.56 -4.82
N GLU A 190 9.88 -10.32 -5.09
CA GLU A 190 9.97 -11.63 -5.74
C GLU A 190 10.68 -11.49 -7.11
N GLY A 191 11.72 -12.32 -7.30
CA GLY A 191 12.59 -12.28 -8.49
C GLY A 191 13.75 -11.27 -8.41
N LEU A 192 13.88 -10.52 -7.31
CA LEU A 192 15.02 -9.65 -7.00
C LEU A 192 16.03 -10.30 -6.03
N GLU A 193 15.92 -11.61 -5.80
CA GLU A 193 16.83 -12.32 -4.90
C GLU A 193 18.28 -12.20 -5.38
N ILE A 194 19.20 -12.07 -4.43
CA ILE A 194 20.64 -12.05 -4.74
C ILE A 194 20.99 -13.35 -5.45
N ARG A 195 21.68 -13.24 -6.59
CA ARG A 195 22.13 -14.43 -7.32
C ARG A 195 23.07 -15.24 -6.42
N PRO A 196 22.99 -16.58 -6.40
CA PRO A 196 23.82 -17.40 -5.52
C PRO A 196 25.32 -17.12 -5.63
N GLU A 197 25.79 -16.73 -6.82
CA GLU A 197 27.19 -16.37 -7.02
C GLU A 197 27.57 -15.08 -6.29
N ILE A 198 26.69 -14.07 -6.28
CA ILE A 198 26.91 -12.80 -5.59
C ILE A 198 26.77 -13.01 -4.08
N GLU A 199 25.82 -13.84 -3.64
CA GLU A 199 25.64 -14.20 -2.23
C GLU A 199 26.92 -14.86 -1.70
N ALA A 200 27.46 -15.84 -2.42
CA ALA A 200 28.72 -16.49 -2.07
C ALA A 200 29.93 -15.52 -2.06
N GLU A 201 29.97 -14.56 -2.98
CA GLU A 201 31.01 -13.51 -2.97
C GLU A 201 30.90 -12.59 -1.75
N ILE A 202 29.68 -12.21 -1.36
CA ILE A 202 29.41 -11.42 -0.16
C ILE A 202 29.84 -12.19 1.09
N ASP A 203 29.42 -13.45 1.23
CA ASP A 203 29.79 -14.32 2.36
C ASP A 203 31.30 -14.51 2.46
N GLN A 204 31.97 -14.73 1.33
CA GLN A 204 33.43 -14.86 1.29
C GLN A 204 34.13 -13.55 1.69
N SER A 205 33.62 -12.40 1.25
CA SER A 205 34.14 -11.08 1.62
C SER A 205 33.99 -10.81 3.13
N ILE A 206 32.84 -11.17 3.71
CA ILE A 206 32.59 -11.08 5.15
C ILE A 206 33.57 -11.99 5.90
N ALA A 207 33.69 -13.25 5.50
CA ALA A 207 34.60 -14.21 6.11
C ALA A 207 36.08 -13.78 6.01
N ASP A 208 36.49 -13.19 4.89
CA ASP A 208 37.84 -12.67 4.71
C ASP A 208 38.11 -11.41 5.55
N HIS A 209 37.09 -10.59 5.81
CA HIS A 209 37.18 -9.48 6.75
C HIS A 209 37.27 -9.97 8.20
N GLU A 210 36.38 -10.87 8.61
CA GLU A 210 36.34 -11.45 9.97
C GLU A 210 37.60 -12.25 10.31
N SER A 211 38.15 -12.97 9.34
CA SER A 211 39.43 -13.68 9.49
C SER A 211 40.65 -12.76 9.44
N GLY A 212 40.46 -11.46 9.24
CA GLY A 212 41.52 -10.46 9.18
C GLY A 212 42.40 -10.54 7.93
N LYS A 213 42.01 -11.32 6.91
CA LYS A 213 42.71 -11.36 5.61
C LYS A 213 42.56 -10.05 4.85
N VAL A 214 41.45 -9.34 5.04
CA VAL A 214 41.19 -8.02 4.45
C VAL A 214 40.98 -6.99 5.54
N LYS A 215 41.79 -5.94 5.54
CA LYS A 215 41.59 -4.79 6.45
C LYS A 215 40.48 -3.90 5.91
N ALA A 216 39.45 -3.68 6.71
CA ALA A 216 38.48 -2.62 6.42
C ALA A 216 39.17 -1.26 6.38
N ILE A 217 38.66 -0.39 5.51
CA ILE A 217 39.09 0.99 5.42
C ILE A 217 38.19 1.79 6.37
N PRO A 218 38.75 2.57 7.32
CA PRO A 218 37.96 3.44 8.18
C PRO A 218 37.09 4.41 7.36
N VAL A 219 35.86 4.67 7.82
CA VAL A 219 34.89 5.53 7.11
C VAL A 219 35.47 6.92 6.86
N GLU A 220 36.24 7.46 7.80
CA GLU A 220 36.90 8.77 7.67
C GLU A 220 37.89 8.79 6.49
N GLU A 221 38.54 7.65 6.21
CA GLU A 221 39.46 7.52 5.10
C GLU A 221 38.73 7.40 3.75
N VAL A 222 37.54 6.75 3.75
CA VAL A 222 36.66 6.67 2.58
C VAL A 222 36.08 8.04 2.24
N VAL A 223 35.55 8.75 3.23
CA VAL A 223 35.01 10.12 3.11
C VAL A 223 36.07 11.06 2.51
N ARG A 224 37.28 11.04 3.06
CA ARG A 224 38.41 11.82 2.54
C ARG A 224 38.78 11.46 1.09
N LYS A 225 38.72 10.18 0.70
CA LYS A 225 39.02 9.75 -0.67
C LYS A 225 37.92 10.17 -1.67
N LEU A 226 36.68 10.25 -1.21
CA LEU A 226 35.53 10.66 -2.03
C LEU A 226 35.32 12.19 -2.06
N GLY A 227 36.08 12.95 -1.27
CA GLY A 227 35.98 14.41 -1.20
C GLY A 227 34.69 14.89 -0.54
N LEU A 228 34.11 14.06 0.34
CA LEU A 228 32.92 14.36 1.15
C LEU A 228 33.32 14.96 2.50
#